data_AF-A0A4Y2VRK3-F1
#
_entry.id   AF-A0A4Y2VRK3-F1
#
_cell.length_a   1.000
_cell.length_b   1.000
_cell.length_c   1.000
_cell.angle_alpha   90.00
_cell.angle_beta   90.00
_cell.angle_gamma   90.00
#
_symmetry.space_group_name_H-M   'P 1'
#
loop_
_entity.id
_entity.type
_entity.pdbx_description
1 polymer ?
#
loop_
_entity_poly.entity_id
_entity_poly.type
_entity_poly.pdbx_seq_one_letter_code
_entity_poly.pdbx_strand_id
1 'polypeptide(L)'
;MAEDDFSAFPIIKSNKNLFRDIAHLWFTGWPDVGVPKDPSSLITFVQQCRPFINCNSGPSVVHCSTGTGRTGVFLALDICMREYDESRSIDILQVISQLRRDRGGAVQNKDQYILIHESWPYQRHMMRAIMPAITLSPRLPKESRSLEDRYTEEARKNWYGVHLAKITADVQPSS
;
A
#
# COMPACT_ATOMS: atom_id res chain seq x y z
N MET A 1 -1.10 21.51 6.48
CA MET A 1 -2.46 20.96 6.56
C MET A 1 -2.65 20.19 5.27
N ALA A 2 -2.47 18.87 5.29
CA ALA A 2 -2.75 18.01 4.15
C ALA A 2 -4.23 17.64 4.28
N GLU A 3 -5.08 18.22 3.43
CA GLU A 3 -6.46 17.78 3.31
C GLU A 3 -6.46 16.35 2.77
N ASP A 4 -7.28 15.49 3.36
CA ASP A 4 -7.40 14.08 3.02
C ASP A 4 -7.81 13.90 1.55
N ASP A 5 -6.87 13.45 0.72
CA ASP A 5 -6.97 13.40 -0.74
C ASP A 5 -7.80 12.19 -1.26
N PHE A 6 -8.72 11.66 -0.45
CA PHE A 6 -9.42 10.40 -0.73
C PHE A 6 -10.88 10.43 -0.33
N SER A 7 -11.76 10.08 -1.27
CA SER A 7 -13.19 9.89 -1.00
C SER A 7 -13.54 8.40 -1.01
N ALA A 8 -14.07 7.89 0.11
CA ALA A 8 -14.66 6.56 0.22
C ALA A 8 -16.18 6.65 0.01
N PHE A 9 -16.73 5.90 -0.95
CA PHE A 9 -18.16 5.90 -1.25
C PHE A 9 -18.80 4.54 -0.90
N PRO A 10 -19.88 4.49 -0.09
CA PRO A 10 -20.64 3.26 0.16
C PRO A 10 -21.58 2.87 -1.01
N ILE A 11 -22.04 1.61 -0.97
CA ILE A 11 -22.29 0.68 -2.10
C ILE A 11 -23.59 0.84 -2.92
N ILE A 12 -23.53 0.35 -4.18
CA ILE A 12 -24.63 0.14 -5.15
C ILE A 12 -25.22 -1.30 -5.09
N LYS A 13 -26.55 -1.39 -5.19
CA LYS A 13 -27.46 -2.55 -5.02
C LYS A 13 -27.22 -3.74 -5.98
N SER A 14 -27.41 -4.98 -5.49
CA SER A 14 -27.44 -6.23 -6.29
C SER A 14 -28.80 -6.95 -6.19
N ASN A 15 -29.23 -7.61 -7.27
CA ASN A 15 -30.58 -8.17 -7.50
C ASN A 15 -31.00 -9.37 -6.62
N LYS A 16 -30.26 -9.73 -5.55
CA LYS A 16 -30.47 -10.98 -4.79
C LYS A 16 -30.60 -10.84 -3.25
N ASN A 17 -31.00 -9.69 -2.70
CA ASN A 17 -31.04 -9.47 -1.24
C ASN A 17 -29.70 -9.69 -0.50
N LEU A 18 -28.59 -9.76 -1.23
CA LEU A 18 -27.24 -9.85 -0.66
C LEU A 18 -26.58 -8.47 -0.75
N PHE A 19 -26.35 -7.88 0.41
CA PHE A 19 -25.53 -6.68 0.57
C PHE A 19 -24.06 -7.10 0.55
N ARG A 20 -23.21 -6.30 -0.10
CA ARG A 20 -21.76 -6.45 -0.04
C ARG A 20 -21.16 -5.11 0.26
N ASP A 21 -20.19 -5.08 1.16
CA ASP A 21 -19.44 -3.87 1.40
C ASP A 21 -18.31 -3.70 0.38
N ILE A 22 -18.23 -2.52 -0.23
CA ILE A 22 -17.26 -2.16 -1.25
C ILE A 22 -16.58 -0.87 -0.78
N ALA A 23 -15.27 -0.96 -0.56
CA ALA A 23 -14.43 0.21 -0.35
C ALA A 23 -13.88 0.66 -1.70
N HIS A 24 -14.24 1.87 -2.11
CA HIS A 24 -13.68 2.52 -3.29
C HIS A 24 -12.71 3.60 -2.84
N LEU A 25 -11.42 3.43 -3.15
CA LEU A 25 -10.36 4.37 -2.81
C LEU A 25 -9.84 5.04 -4.09
N TRP A 26 -9.79 6.37 -4.09
CA TRP A 26 -9.42 7.15 -5.28
C TRP A 26 -8.28 8.12 -5.01
N PHE A 27 -7.14 7.91 -5.66
CA PHE A 27 -6.00 8.84 -5.63
C PHE A 27 -6.17 9.99 -6.62
N THR A 28 -6.35 11.19 -6.07
CA THR A 28 -6.52 12.47 -6.79
C THR A 28 -5.19 13.16 -7.08
N GLY A 29 -4.13 12.84 -6.34
CA GLY A 29 -2.80 13.46 -6.47
C GLY A 29 -2.03 13.13 -7.77
N TRP A 30 -2.64 12.43 -8.74
CA TRP A 30 -2.00 12.12 -10.02
C TRP A 30 -2.29 13.22 -11.06
N PRO A 31 -1.27 13.92 -11.60
CA PRO A 31 -1.49 15.00 -12.55
C PRO A 31 -2.01 14.50 -13.91
N ASP A 32 -2.72 15.37 -14.65
CA ASP A 32 -3.22 15.03 -15.99
C ASP A 32 -2.09 14.65 -16.97
N VAL A 33 -0.94 15.33 -16.83
CA VAL A 33 0.26 15.10 -17.63
C VAL A 33 1.41 14.66 -16.74
N GLY A 34 2.05 13.54 -17.09
CA GLY A 34 3.24 13.04 -16.41
C GLY A 34 2.95 12.23 -15.15
N VAL A 35 3.80 12.42 -14.13
CA VAL A 35 3.80 11.69 -12.87
C VAL A 35 3.84 12.66 -11.67
N PRO A 36 3.34 12.25 -10.48
CA PRO A 36 3.53 13.03 -9.26
C PRO A 36 5.01 13.38 -9.02
N LYS A 37 5.30 14.63 -8.68
CA LYS A 37 6.68 15.08 -8.38
C LYS A 37 7.18 14.58 -7.04
N ASP A 38 6.28 14.44 -6.08
CA ASP A 38 6.57 13.88 -4.76
C ASP A 38 5.93 12.49 -4.65
N PRO A 39 6.70 11.41 -4.49
CA PRO A 39 6.15 10.07 -4.35
C PRO A 39 5.46 9.84 -3.00
N SER A 40 5.66 10.72 -2.01
CA SER A 40 5.20 10.52 -0.62
C SER A 40 3.69 10.32 -0.50
N SER A 41 2.88 11.09 -1.24
CA SER A 41 1.42 10.96 -1.23
C SER A 41 0.97 9.63 -1.85
N LEU A 42 1.62 9.20 -2.93
CA LEU A 42 1.32 7.91 -3.59
C LEU A 42 1.72 6.72 -2.71
N ILE A 43 2.88 6.79 -2.02
CA ILE A 43 3.31 5.78 -1.06
C ILE A 43 2.31 5.67 0.09
N THR A 44 1.91 6.81 0.65
CA THR A 44 0.93 6.87 1.74
C THR A 44 -0.40 6.25 1.30
N PHE A 45 -0.87 6.58 0.09
CA PHE A 45 -2.07 5.98 -0.48
C PHE A 45 -1.97 4.46 -0.60
N VAL A 46 -0.87 3.93 -1.16
CA VAL A 46 -0.67 2.48 -1.28
C VAL A 46 -0.73 1.82 0.10
N GLN A 47 -0.10 2.41 1.12
CA GLN A 47 -0.15 1.91 2.49
C GLN A 47 -1.57 1.93 3.07
N GLN A 48 -2.35 2.97 2.81
CA GLN A 48 -3.75 3.08 3.21
C GLN A 48 -4.66 2.08 2.51
N CYS A 49 -4.34 1.66 1.28
CA CYS A 49 -5.10 0.63 0.57
C CYS A 49 -4.87 -0.79 1.14
N ARG A 50 -3.69 -1.10 1.68
CA ARG A 50 -3.31 -2.46 2.09
C ARG A 50 -4.30 -3.13 3.07
N PRO A 51 -4.85 -2.45 4.11
CA PRO A 51 -5.85 -3.05 4.99
C PRO A 51 -7.12 -3.54 4.27
N PHE A 52 -7.46 -2.95 3.12
CA PHE A 52 -8.63 -3.33 2.33
C PHE A 52 -8.33 -4.43 1.29
N ILE A 53 -7.06 -4.80 1.10
CA ILE A 53 -6.65 -5.88 0.20
C ILE A 53 -6.69 -7.19 0.96
N ASN A 54 -7.88 -7.81 1.02
CA ASN A 54 -8.12 -9.07 1.71
C ASN A 54 -8.29 -10.22 0.71
N CYS A 55 -7.43 -11.24 0.79
CA CYS A 55 -7.52 -12.44 -0.03
C CYS A 55 -8.83 -13.24 0.17
N ASN A 56 -9.47 -13.11 1.33
CA ASN A 56 -10.72 -13.80 1.64
C ASN A 56 -11.96 -13.13 1.03
N SER A 57 -11.84 -11.88 0.55
CA SER A 57 -12.94 -11.10 -0.03
C SER A 57 -12.97 -11.14 -1.56
N GLY A 58 -12.04 -11.90 -2.18
CA GLY A 58 -11.83 -11.94 -3.62
C GLY A 58 -10.76 -10.95 -4.10
N PRO A 59 -10.49 -10.89 -5.41
CA PRO A 59 -9.45 -10.02 -5.96
C PRO A 59 -9.84 -8.54 -5.84
N SER A 60 -8.92 -7.69 -5.39
CA SER A 60 -9.08 -6.23 -5.41
C SER A 60 -9.01 -5.70 -6.84
N VAL A 61 -9.89 -4.75 -7.18
CA VAL A 61 -9.93 -4.10 -8.48
C VAL A 61 -9.12 -2.80 -8.42
N VAL A 62 -8.10 -2.69 -9.27
CA VAL A 62 -7.31 -1.46 -9.44
C VAL A 62 -7.45 -1.02 -10.89
N HIS A 63 -7.80 0.24 -11.13
CA HIS A 63 -7.95 0.77 -12.48
C HIS A 63 -7.45 2.21 -12.60
N CYS A 64 -7.29 2.65 -13.84
CA CYS A 64 -7.12 4.05 -14.20
C CYS A 64 -8.03 4.34 -15.40
N SER A 65 -7.49 4.89 -16.50
CA SER A 65 -8.20 4.98 -17.78
C SER A 65 -8.03 3.70 -18.61
N THR A 66 -6.79 3.32 -18.93
CA THR A 66 -6.48 2.13 -19.75
C THR A 66 -6.10 0.90 -18.91
N GLY A 67 -5.97 1.06 -17.59
CA GLY A 67 -5.66 -0.03 -16.66
C GLY A 67 -4.24 -0.59 -16.80
N THR A 68 -3.27 0.18 -17.29
CA THR A 68 -1.89 -0.29 -17.53
C THR A 68 -0.80 0.64 -16.98
N GLY A 69 -0.91 1.96 -17.21
CA GLY A 69 0.07 2.94 -16.73
C GLY A 69 0.04 3.14 -15.21
N ARG A 70 -0.84 4.02 -14.72
CA ARG A 70 -1.00 4.35 -13.28
C ARG A 70 -1.29 3.10 -12.44
N THR A 71 -2.12 2.20 -12.96
CA THR A 71 -2.42 0.89 -12.36
C THR A 71 -1.15 0.05 -12.19
N GLY A 72 -0.29 -0.02 -13.21
CA GLY A 72 0.95 -0.78 -13.12
C GLY A 72 1.92 -0.20 -12.07
N VAL A 73 1.95 1.12 -11.92
CA VAL A 73 2.76 1.78 -10.89
C VAL A 73 2.25 1.46 -9.49
N PHE A 74 0.94 1.57 -9.26
CA PHE A 74 0.34 1.18 -7.98
C PHE A 74 0.65 -0.27 -7.60
N LEU A 75 0.43 -1.21 -8.54
CA LEU A 75 0.69 -2.63 -8.33
C LEU A 75 2.18 -2.91 -8.07
N ALA A 76 3.08 -2.28 -8.82
CA ALA A 76 4.51 -2.44 -8.63
C ALA A 76 4.94 -1.97 -7.24
N LEU A 77 4.45 -0.81 -6.78
CA LEU A 77 4.77 -0.29 -5.45
C LEU A 77 4.27 -1.22 -4.34
N ASP A 78 3.03 -1.70 -4.41
CA ASP A 78 2.47 -2.62 -3.42
C ASP A 78 3.25 -3.95 -3.36
N ILE A 79 3.59 -4.54 -4.52
CA ILE A 79 4.42 -5.75 -4.60
C ILE A 79 5.80 -5.50 -4.00
N CYS A 80 6.48 -4.43 -4.40
CA CYS A 80 7.80 -4.08 -3.86
C CYS A 80 7.77 -3.88 -2.34
N MET A 81 6.73 -3.24 -1.80
CA MET A 81 6.58 -3.07 -0.35
C MET A 81 6.41 -4.41 0.37
N ARG A 82 5.66 -5.35 -0.21
CA ARG A 82 5.49 -6.72 0.34
C ARG A 82 6.79 -7.51 0.28
N GLU A 83 7.47 -7.53 -0.85
CA GLU A 83 8.76 -8.22 -1.01
C GLU A 83 9.80 -7.70 -0.03
N TYR A 84 9.82 -6.39 0.22
CA TYR A 84 10.71 -5.82 1.22
C TYR A 84 10.32 -6.16 2.66
N ASP A 85 9.02 -6.19 2.95
CA ASP A 85 8.54 -6.62 4.25
C ASP A 85 9.03 -8.05 4.56
N GLU A 86 9.04 -8.92 3.57
CA GLU A 86 9.45 -10.32 3.75
C GLU A 86 10.97 -10.53 3.71
N SER A 87 11.67 -9.95 2.73
CA SER A 87 13.06 -10.30 2.42
C SER A 87 14.08 -9.19 2.68
N ARG A 88 13.62 -7.98 3.01
CA ARG A 88 14.45 -6.75 3.09
C ARG A 88 15.22 -6.45 1.79
N SER A 89 14.79 -7.02 0.67
CA SER A 89 15.34 -6.89 -0.67
C SER A 89 14.21 -6.65 -1.67
N ILE A 90 14.49 -5.90 -2.74
CA ILE A 90 13.55 -5.68 -3.84
C ILE A 90 14.32 -5.72 -5.16
N ASP A 91 13.75 -6.39 -6.16
CA ASP A 91 14.15 -6.25 -7.57
C ASP A 91 13.00 -5.63 -8.38
N ILE A 92 13.06 -4.30 -8.54
CA ILE A 92 12.03 -3.52 -9.24
C ILE A 92 11.91 -3.98 -10.71
N LEU A 93 13.01 -4.36 -11.35
CA LEU A 93 12.99 -4.82 -12.73
C LEU A 93 12.28 -6.16 -12.85
N GLN A 94 12.56 -7.09 -11.93
CA GLN A 94 11.89 -8.39 -11.87
C GLN A 94 10.38 -8.22 -11.64
N VAL A 95 9.98 -7.38 -10.68
CA VAL A 95 8.56 -7.09 -10.40
C VAL A 95 7.85 -6.56 -11.63
N ILE A 96 8.42 -5.57 -12.31
CA ILE A 96 7.81 -4.98 -13.51
C ILE A 96 7.81 -5.96 -14.68
N SER A 97 8.85 -6.79 -14.81
CA SER A 97 8.91 -7.86 -15.81
C SER A 97 7.78 -8.87 -15.61
N GLN A 98 7.51 -9.27 -14.36
CA GLN A 98 6.40 -10.15 -14.02
C GLN A 98 5.05 -9.48 -14.29
N LEU A 99 4.84 -8.24 -13.85
CA LEU A 99 3.62 -7.48 -14.14
C LEU A 99 3.34 -7.37 -15.64
N ARG A 100 4.38 -7.20 -16.48
CA ARG A 100 4.23 -7.13 -17.94
C ARG A 100 3.92 -8.49 -18.57
N ARG A 101 4.30 -9.61 -17.95
CA ARG A 101 3.86 -10.95 -18.36
C ARG A 101 2.37 -11.14 -18.10
N ASP A 102 1.90 -10.70 -16.93
CA ASP A 102 0.50 -10.87 -16.53
C ASP A 102 -0.44 -9.85 -17.21
N ARG A 103 0.04 -8.63 -17.43
CA ARG A 103 -0.66 -7.54 -18.12
C ARG A 103 0.29 -6.75 -19.01
N GLY A 104 0.25 -7.08 -20.30
CA GLY A 104 1.02 -6.35 -21.32
C GLY A 104 0.82 -4.84 -21.23
N GLY A 105 1.93 -4.09 -21.24
CA GLY A 105 1.94 -2.63 -21.15
C GLY A 105 1.90 -2.06 -19.73
N ALA A 106 2.00 -2.88 -18.68
CA ALA A 106 2.17 -2.38 -17.31
C ALA A 106 3.41 -1.45 -17.20
N VAL A 107 3.23 -0.29 -16.56
CA VAL A 107 4.23 0.79 -16.46
C VAL A 107 4.66 1.24 -17.88
N GLN A 108 3.94 2.22 -18.42
CA GLN A 108 3.95 2.54 -19.85
C GLN A 108 5.12 3.42 -20.30
N ASN A 109 5.65 4.26 -19.41
CA ASN A 109 6.69 5.23 -19.78
C ASN A 109 7.84 5.27 -18.77
N LYS A 110 8.93 5.93 -19.18
CA LYS A 110 10.16 6.06 -18.40
C LYS A 110 9.90 6.78 -17.07
N ASP A 111 9.08 7.82 -17.08
CA ASP A 111 8.84 8.63 -15.88
C ASP A 111 8.10 7.84 -14.80
N GLN A 112 7.16 6.96 -15.19
CA GLN A 112 6.52 6.01 -14.28
C GLN A 112 7.50 5.01 -13.70
N TYR A 113 8.45 4.52 -14.50
CA TYR A 113 9.49 3.63 -14.01
C TYR A 113 10.43 4.33 -13.02
N ILE A 114 10.83 5.56 -13.33
CA ILE A 114 11.65 6.41 -12.44
C ILE A 114 10.91 6.68 -11.14
N LEU A 115 9.62 7.02 -11.19
CA LEU A 115 8.80 7.26 -10.00
C LEU A 115 8.84 6.06 -9.03
N ILE A 116 8.78 4.83 -9.54
CA ILE A 116 8.85 3.62 -8.70
C ILE A 116 10.20 3.52 -7.98
N HIS A 117 11.29 3.81 -8.69
CA HIS A 117 12.64 3.85 -8.11
C HIS A 117 12.79 4.98 -7.08
N GLU A 118 12.27 6.18 -7.38
CA GLU A 118 12.32 7.34 -6.49
C GLU A 118 11.47 7.15 -5.24
N SER A 119 10.41 6.35 -5.31
CA SER A 119 9.55 6.03 -4.17
C SER A 119 10.27 5.20 -3.10
N TRP A 120 11.33 4.48 -3.48
CA TRP A 120 11.97 3.51 -2.60
C TRP A 120 12.80 4.14 -1.45
N PRO A 121 13.68 5.14 -1.68
CA PRO A 121 14.34 5.89 -0.62
C PRO A 121 13.38 6.44 0.45
N TYR A 122 12.21 6.95 0.03
CA TYR A 122 11.18 7.47 0.94
C TYR A 122 10.65 6.38 1.85
N GLN A 123 10.27 5.22 1.30
CA GLN A 123 9.80 4.08 2.09
C GLN A 123 10.86 3.62 3.10
N ARG A 124 12.13 3.52 2.68
CA ARG A 124 13.24 3.14 3.57
C ARG A 124 13.48 4.17 4.67
N HIS A 125 13.40 5.46 4.36
CA HIS A 125 13.56 6.54 5.33
C HIS A 125 12.42 6.55 6.36
N MET A 126 11.16 6.44 5.91
CA MET A 126 9.99 6.35 6.79
C MET A 126 10.09 5.16 7.74
N MET A 127 10.42 3.97 7.24
CA MET A 127 10.58 2.79 8.11
C MET A 127 11.71 2.95 9.12
N ARG A 128 12.82 3.59 8.74
CA ARG A 128 13.95 3.88 9.64
C ARG A 128 13.65 4.96 10.68
N ALA A 129 12.83 5.96 10.36
CA ALA A 129 12.46 7.02 11.28
C ALA A 129 11.44 6.54 12.33
N ILE A 130 10.57 5.60 11.96
CA ILE A 130 9.49 5.10 12.82
C ILE A 130 9.94 3.91 13.70
N MET A 131 10.83 3.03 13.23
CA MET A 131 11.33 1.90 14.04
C MET A 131 12.02 2.26 15.37
N PRO A 132 12.87 3.31 15.50
CA PRO A 132 13.53 3.61 16.77
C PRO A 132 12.57 4.09 17.87
N ALA A 133 11.35 4.52 17.53
CA ALA A 133 10.36 4.94 18.53
C ALA A 133 9.66 3.76 19.23
N ILE A 134 9.67 2.56 18.63
CA ILE A 134 9.01 1.36 19.19
C ILE A 134 10.02 0.44 19.89
N THR A 135 11.31 0.52 19.55
CA THR A 135 12.38 -0.33 20.11
C THR A 135 13.16 0.35 21.25
N LEU A 136 12.47 0.78 22.31
CA LEU A 136 13.09 0.99 23.62
C LEU A 136 12.66 -0.13 24.58
N SER A 137 13.08 -1.36 24.28
CA SER A 137 13.33 -2.36 25.31
C SER A 137 14.82 -2.72 25.30
N PRO A 138 15.44 -2.99 26.47
CA PRO A 138 16.88 -3.16 26.57
C PRO A 138 17.32 -4.40 25.78
N ARG A 139 18.32 -4.24 24.91
CA ARG A 139 18.88 -5.31 24.06
C ARG A 139 19.28 -6.52 24.90
N LEU A 140 18.56 -7.64 24.74
CA LEU A 140 19.00 -8.95 25.24
C LEU A 140 19.94 -9.62 24.21
N PRO A 141 20.84 -10.51 24.64
CA PRO A 141 21.91 -11.08 23.81
C PRO A 141 21.41 -11.95 22.64
N LYS A 142 22.30 -12.08 21.63
CA LYS A 142 22.09 -12.49 20.22
C LYS A 142 21.54 -13.90 19.92
N GLU A 143 20.95 -14.61 20.88
CA GLU A 143 20.55 -16.03 20.69
C GLU A 143 19.07 -16.27 20.37
N SER A 144 18.28 -15.23 20.07
CA SER A 144 16.82 -15.33 19.94
C SER A 144 16.28 -14.85 18.59
N ARG A 145 16.96 -15.19 17.48
CA ARG A 145 16.52 -14.84 16.12
C ARG A 145 15.08 -15.29 15.81
N SER A 146 14.62 -16.39 16.42
CA SER A 146 13.25 -16.89 16.30
C SER A 146 12.21 -16.08 17.08
N LEU A 147 12.62 -15.31 18.09
CA LEU A 147 11.75 -14.41 18.86
C LEU A 147 11.71 -13.01 18.22
N GLU A 148 12.79 -12.57 17.56
CA GLU A 148 12.79 -11.34 16.75
C GLU A 148 11.74 -11.41 15.63
N ASP A 149 11.70 -12.51 14.87
CA ASP A 149 10.71 -12.69 13.79
C ASP A 149 9.27 -12.64 14.34
N ARG A 150 9.03 -13.26 15.50
CA ARG A 150 7.71 -13.23 16.17
C ARG A 150 7.33 -11.84 16.69
N TYR A 151 8.28 -11.12 17.30
CA TYR A 151 8.05 -9.77 17.83
C TYR A 151 7.84 -8.74 16.71
N THR A 152 8.54 -8.89 15.59
CA THR A 152 8.38 -8.04 14.41
C THR A 152 7.04 -8.27 13.73
N GLU A 153 6.59 -9.52 13.65
CA GLU A 153 5.25 -9.88 13.14
C GLU A 153 4.11 -9.39 14.04
N GLU A 154 4.30 -9.43 15.36
CA GLU A 154 3.31 -8.93 16.32
C GLU A 154 3.26 -7.40 16.33
N ALA A 155 4.41 -6.72 16.25
CA ALA A 155 4.48 -5.28 16.05
C ALA A 155 3.89 -4.83 14.69
N ARG A 156 4.01 -5.65 13.64
CA ARG A 156 3.35 -5.44 12.34
C ARG A 156 1.85 -5.54 12.44
N LYS A 157 1.32 -6.62 13.04
CA LYS A 157 -0.12 -6.78 13.28
C LYS A 157 -0.67 -5.63 14.12
N ASN A 158 0.09 -5.16 15.11
CA ASN A 158 -0.29 -4.04 15.93
C ASN A 158 -0.21 -2.69 15.17
N TRP A 159 0.78 -2.49 14.29
CA TRP A 159 0.86 -1.29 13.44
C TRP A 159 -0.34 -1.18 12.49
N TYR A 160 -0.68 -2.27 11.80
CA TYR A 160 -1.88 -2.33 10.96
C TYR A 160 -3.16 -2.23 11.80
N GLY A 161 -3.21 -2.86 12.97
CA GLY A 161 -4.34 -2.84 13.90
C GLY A 161 -4.64 -1.48 14.52
N VAL A 162 -3.61 -0.71 14.88
CA VAL A 162 -3.75 0.66 15.45
C VAL A 162 -4.24 1.65 14.40
N HIS A 163 -3.84 1.47 13.12
CA HIS A 163 -4.39 2.29 12.02
C HIS A 163 -5.81 1.85 11.64
N LEU A 164 -6.14 0.56 11.66
CA LEU A 164 -7.50 0.04 11.51
C LEU A 164 -8.45 0.63 12.57
N ALA A 165 -8.05 0.68 13.83
CA ALA A 165 -8.87 1.21 14.93
C ALA A 165 -9.20 2.70 14.78
N LYS A 166 -8.28 3.50 14.23
CA LYS A 166 -8.53 4.92 13.92
C LYS A 166 -9.53 5.08 12.76
N ILE A 167 -9.40 4.26 11.71
CA ILE A 167 -10.28 4.35 10.53
C ILE A 167 -11.70 3.84 10.86
N THR A 168 -11.85 2.81 11.69
CA THR A 168 -13.18 2.32 12.11
C THR A 168 -13.88 3.21 13.13
N ALA A 169 -13.13 4.04 13.89
CA ALA A 169 -13.73 4.98 14.84
C ALA A 169 -14.41 6.17 14.14
N ASP A 170 -13.97 6.53 12.93
CA ASP A 170 -14.54 7.62 12.14
C ASP A 170 -15.72 7.17 11.24
N VAL A 171 -16.02 5.88 11.19
CA VAL A 171 -17.23 5.32 10.56
C VAL A 171 -18.26 4.99 11.66
N GLN A 172 -18.75 6.01 12.36
CA GLN A 172 -20.01 5.89 13.11
C GLN A 172 -21.15 6.23 12.15
N PRO A 173 -22.18 5.38 12.01
CA PRO A 173 -23.34 5.73 11.21
C PRO A 173 -24.03 6.92 11.87
N SER A 174 -24.10 8.05 11.17
CA SER A 174 -24.98 9.15 11.54
C SER A 174 -26.43 8.63 11.54
N SER A 175 -26.99 8.54 12.75
CA SER A 175 -28.41 8.29 13.01
C SER A 175 -29.32 9.32 12.34
#